data_AF-A0A165GUI6-F1
#
_entry.id   AF-A0A165GUI6-F1
#
_cell.length_a   1.000
_cell.length_b   1.000
_cell.length_c   1.000
_cell.angle_alpha   90.00
_cell.angle_beta   90.00
_cell.angle_gamma   90.00
#
_symmetry.space_group_name_H-M   'P 1'
#
loop_
_entity.id
_entity.type
_entity.pdbx_description
1 polymer ?
#
loop_
_entity_poly.entity_id
_entity_poly.type
_entity_poly.pdbx_seq_one_letter_code
_entity_poly.pdbx_strand_id
1 'polypeptide(L)'
;MQLYASDGRRFIPSQLYIDLMIMIKNAFFCVAKTKVDDPDGKFWIILLGTDRLEKNFGFVRTITGTDANADVYQLATRVLAVVQIALILTEHPEWDKGSRRLHLPALAVADAAEGHKIDHLNPTSWIGDVSVRPVSLLTCWNRGRDLAEEALRE
;
A
#
# COMPACT_ATOMS: atom_id res chain seq x y z
N MET A 1 12.37 -12.33 -11.89
CA MET A 1 12.59 -11.94 -13.30
C MET A 1 12.99 -13.15 -14.15
N GLN A 2 13.97 -13.96 -13.71
CA GLN A 2 14.35 -15.20 -14.41
C GLN A 2 13.20 -16.23 -14.53
N LEU A 3 12.39 -16.43 -13.48
CA LEU A 3 11.23 -17.33 -13.54
C LEU A 3 10.20 -16.93 -14.62
N TYR A 4 10.01 -15.63 -14.83
CA TYR A 4 9.17 -15.14 -15.94
C TYR A 4 9.89 -15.29 -17.29
N ALA A 5 11.22 -15.17 -17.34
CA ALA A 5 11.98 -15.39 -18.55
C ALA A 5 11.99 -16.87 -19.00
N SER A 6 11.95 -17.83 -18.05
CA SER A 6 11.88 -19.26 -18.34
C SER A 6 10.47 -19.71 -18.74
N ASP A 7 9.46 -19.36 -17.94
CA ASP A 7 8.11 -19.92 -18.07
C ASP A 7 7.08 -18.94 -18.66
N GLY A 8 7.46 -17.67 -18.85
CA GLY A 8 6.61 -16.64 -19.43
C GLY A 8 5.27 -16.52 -18.71
N ARG A 9 4.20 -16.58 -19.50
CA ARG A 9 2.81 -16.47 -19.01
C ARG A 9 2.37 -17.61 -18.10
N ARG A 10 3.10 -18.74 -18.06
CA ARG A 10 2.77 -19.88 -17.19
C ARG A 10 3.14 -19.61 -15.74
N PHE A 11 4.12 -18.74 -15.50
CA PHE A 11 4.49 -18.33 -14.15
C PHE A 11 3.53 -17.26 -13.62
N ILE A 12 3.44 -16.12 -14.30
CA ILE A 12 2.49 -15.04 -13.99
C ILE A 12 1.96 -14.39 -15.26
N PRO A 13 0.78 -13.75 -15.24
CA PRO A 13 0.30 -12.96 -16.38
C PRO A 13 1.31 -11.88 -16.77
N SER A 14 1.50 -11.68 -18.08
CA SER A 14 2.41 -10.65 -18.60
C SER A 14 2.09 -9.25 -18.07
N GLN A 15 0.80 -8.96 -17.86
CA GLN A 15 0.34 -7.70 -17.28
C GLN A 15 0.88 -7.52 -15.85
N LEU A 16 0.67 -8.51 -14.98
CA LEU A 16 1.16 -8.48 -13.60
C LEU A 16 2.69 -8.36 -13.55
N TYR A 17 3.40 -9.04 -14.45
CA TYR A 17 4.85 -8.90 -14.55
C TYR A 17 5.27 -7.46 -14.85
N ILE A 18 4.64 -6.82 -15.84
CA ILE A 18 4.90 -5.43 -16.20
C ILE A 18 4.54 -4.49 -15.04
N ASP A 19 3.39 -4.70 -14.40
CA ASP A 19 2.93 -3.88 -13.28
C ASP A 19 3.89 -3.95 -12.09
N LEU A 20 4.41 -5.13 -11.76
CA LEU A 20 5.45 -5.31 -10.74
C LEU A 20 6.74 -4.56 -11.10
N MET A 21 7.18 -4.64 -12.35
CA MET A 21 8.36 -3.90 -12.81
C MET A 21 8.15 -2.39 -12.71
N ILE A 22 6.97 -1.89 -13.08
CA ILE A 22 6.61 -0.48 -13.00
C ILE A 22 6.54 -0.03 -11.54
N MET A 23 5.91 -0.82 -10.67
CA MET A 23 5.81 -0.54 -9.23
C MET A 23 7.20 -0.38 -8.59
N ILE A 24 8.14 -1.29 -8.87
CA ILE A 24 9.51 -1.20 -8.37
C ILE A 24 10.18 0.08 -8.91
N LYS A 25 10.12 0.33 -10.22
CA LYS A 25 10.71 1.54 -10.81
C LYS A 25 10.13 2.82 -10.21
N ASN A 26 8.81 2.86 -10.02
CA ASN A 26 8.13 3.99 -9.43
C ASN A 26 8.64 4.29 -8.03
N ALA A 27 8.87 3.27 -7.19
CA ALA A 27 9.46 3.46 -5.86
C ALA A 27 10.82 4.18 -5.92
N PHE A 28 11.71 3.76 -6.82
CA PHE A 28 13.01 4.41 -7.03
C PHE A 28 12.86 5.86 -7.49
N PHE A 29 11.97 6.12 -8.47
CA PHE A 29 11.73 7.48 -8.96
C PHE A 29 11.12 8.38 -7.89
N CYS A 30 10.18 7.89 -7.09
CA CYS A 30 9.57 8.67 -6.01
C CYS A 30 10.58 9.03 -4.93
N VAL A 31 11.45 8.10 -4.53
CA VAL A 31 12.55 8.41 -3.60
C VAL A 31 13.51 9.42 -4.22
N ALA A 32 13.90 9.25 -5.50
CA ALA A 32 14.78 10.18 -6.22
C ALA A 32 14.19 11.61 -6.24
N LYS A 33 12.91 11.74 -6.60
CA LYS A 33 12.20 13.02 -6.61
C LYS A 33 12.17 13.65 -5.23
N THR A 34 11.81 12.86 -4.21
CA THR A 34 11.78 13.35 -2.83
C THR A 34 13.15 13.85 -2.39
N LYS A 35 14.25 13.19 -2.75
CA LYS A 35 15.61 13.67 -2.43
C LYS A 35 15.95 15.01 -3.10
N VAL A 36 15.41 15.28 -4.28
CA VAL A 36 15.63 16.55 -5.00
C VAL A 36 14.75 17.66 -4.41
N ASP A 37 13.50 17.34 -4.09
CA ASP A 37 12.52 18.30 -3.59
C ASP A 37 12.75 18.65 -2.10
N ASP A 38 13.04 17.65 -1.26
CA ASP A 38 13.35 17.78 0.16
C ASP A 38 14.41 16.75 0.59
N PRO A 39 15.71 17.13 0.57
CA PRO A 39 16.81 16.22 0.92
C PRO A 39 16.76 15.64 2.34
N ASP A 40 16.10 16.32 3.28
CA ASP A 40 15.92 15.89 4.67
C ASP A 40 14.54 15.24 4.90
N GLY A 41 13.77 15.07 3.83
CA GLY A 41 12.43 14.52 3.85
C GLY A 41 12.36 13.06 4.28
N LYS A 42 11.13 12.64 4.57
CA LYS A 42 10.79 11.26 4.92
C LYS A 42 9.92 10.65 3.83
N PHE A 43 10.14 9.37 3.55
CA PHE A 43 9.43 8.65 2.51
C PHE A 43 8.98 7.27 2.98
N TRP A 44 7.66 7.04 2.94
CA TRP A 44 7.05 5.76 3.28
C TRP A 44 6.64 5.02 2.02
N ILE A 45 7.39 3.98 1.64
CA ILE A 45 7.08 3.14 0.46
C ILE A 45 5.68 2.53 0.55
N ILE A 46 5.20 2.22 1.75
CA ILE A 46 3.85 1.70 2.00
C ILE A 46 2.72 2.64 1.55
N LEU A 47 3.02 3.94 1.38
CA LEU A 47 2.04 4.93 0.90
C LEU A 47 1.96 5.02 -0.63
N LEU A 48 2.79 4.26 -1.37
CA LEU A 48 2.70 4.19 -2.83
C LEU A 48 1.52 3.35 -3.33
N GLY A 49 0.91 2.55 -2.44
CA GLY A 49 -0.25 1.73 -2.75
C GLY A 49 -1.57 2.50 -2.72
N THR A 50 -2.65 1.79 -3.03
CA THR A 50 -4.03 2.31 -3.10
C THR A 50 -4.84 2.08 -1.82
N ASP A 51 -4.26 1.54 -0.74
CA ASP A 51 -4.98 1.18 0.49
C ASP A 51 -5.85 2.33 1.04
N ARG A 52 -5.34 3.57 1.07
CA ARG A 52 -6.11 4.73 1.54
C ARG A 52 -7.30 5.03 0.63
N LEU A 53 -7.15 4.85 -0.68
CA LEU A 53 -8.22 5.02 -1.66
C LEU A 53 -9.26 3.90 -1.52
N GLU A 54 -8.82 2.66 -1.31
CA GLU A 54 -9.68 1.50 -1.09
C GLU A 54 -10.51 1.65 0.19
N LYS A 55 -9.92 2.16 1.28
CA LYS A 55 -10.65 2.53 2.50
C LYS A 55 -11.74 3.56 2.23
N ASN A 56 -11.43 4.60 1.45
CA ASN A 56 -12.43 5.60 1.06
C ASN A 56 -13.55 5.00 0.21
N PHE A 57 -13.24 4.07 -0.71
CA PHE A 57 -14.27 3.31 -1.43
C PHE A 57 -15.11 2.44 -0.49
N GLY A 58 -14.49 1.84 0.53
CA GLY A 58 -15.19 1.14 1.60
C GLY A 58 -16.21 2.03 2.31
N PHE A 59 -15.83 3.27 2.65
CA PHE A 59 -16.76 4.24 3.25
C PHE A 59 -17.89 4.62 2.29
N VAL A 60 -17.58 4.92 1.03
CA VAL A 60 -18.60 5.25 0.01
C VAL A 60 -19.65 4.14 -0.14
N ARG A 61 -19.23 2.87 -0.05
CA ARG A 61 -20.13 1.72 -0.16
C ARG A 61 -20.93 1.46 1.11
N THR A 62 -20.45 1.87 2.28
CA THR A 62 -21.09 1.59 3.56
C THR A 62 -21.89 2.76 4.14
N ILE A 63 -21.67 4.00 3.66
CA ILE A 63 -22.32 5.21 4.18
C ILE A 63 -23.86 5.18 4.06
N THR A 64 -24.39 4.46 3.07
CA THR A 64 -25.84 4.37 2.79
C THR A 64 -26.45 3.01 3.18
N GLY A 65 -25.72 2.20 3.95
CA GLY A 65 -26.19 0.88 4.40
C GLY A 65 -26.41 -0.09 3.23
N THR A 66 -27.68 -0.41 2.94
CA THR A 66 -28.07 -1.41 1.93
C THR A 66 -27.76 -0.95 0.49
N ASP A 67 -27.70 0.35 0.24
CA ASP A 67 -27.46 0.90 -1.10
C ASP A 67 -25.95 1.04 -1.39
N ALA A 68 -25.27 -0.11 -1.51
CA ALA A 68 -23.82 -0.16 -1.67
C ALA A 68 -23.33 0.17 -3.10
N ASN A 69 -24.22 0.09 -4.10
CA ASN A 69 -23.87 0.31 -5.49
C ASN A 69 -24.38 1.68 -5.92
N ALA A 70 -23.46 2.65 -6.03
CA ALA A 70 -23.79 4.00 -6.43
C ALA A 70 -23.75 4.15 -7.96
N ASP A 71 -24.71 4.87 -8.54
CA ASP A 71 -24.53 5.47 -9.86
C ASP A 71 -23.47 6.59 -9.82
N VAL A 72 -23.09 7.16 -10.97
CA VAL A 72 -22.03 8.18 -11.05
C VAL A 72 -22.37 9.45 -10.25
N TYR A 73 -23.64 9.87 -10.23
CA TYR A 73 -24.08 11.06 -9.50
C TYR A 73 -24.08 10.82 -7.99
N GLN A 74 -24.58 9.66 -7.57
CA GLN A 74 -24.53 9.21 -6.19
C GLN A 74 -23.09 9.03 -5.71
N LEU A 75 -22.21 8.46 -6.54
CA LEU A 75 -20.79 8.29 -6.23
C LEU A 75 -20.13 9.65 -5.99
N ALA A 76 -20.34 10.63 -6.88
CA ALA A 76 -19.79 11.97 -6.73
C ALA A 76 -20.24 12.62 -5.41
N THR A 77 -21.53 12.51 -5.09
CA THR A 77 -22.10 13.09 -3.87
C THR A 77 -21.55 12.41 -2.61
N ARG A 78 -21.43 11.07 -2.62
CA ARG A 78 -20.91 10.30 -1.48
C ARG A 78 -19.42 10.52 -1.27
N VAL A 79 -18.63 10.59 -2.35
CA VAL A 79 -17.19 10.88 -2.27
C VAL A 79 -16.97 12.26 -1.65
N LEU A 80 -17.76 13.27 -2.05
CA LEU A 80 -17.69 14.60 -1.44
C LEU A 80 -17.93 14.54 0.08
N ALA A 81 -18.98 13.84 0.51
CA ALA A 81 -19.28 13.67 1.93
C ALA A 81 -18.14 12.93 2.68
N VAL A 82 -17.60 11.85 2.10
CA VAL A 82 -16.48 11.10 2.70
C VAL A 82 -15.23 11.98 2.84
N VAL A 83 -14.92 12.82 1.83
CA VAL A 83 -13.80 13.77 1.92
C VAL A 83 -14.02 14.81 3.01
N GLN A 84 -15.23 15.37 3.12
CA GLN A 84 -15.57 16.32 4.18
C GLN A 84 -15.41 15.70 5.58
N ILE A 85 -15.89 14.46 5.76
CA ILE A 85 -15.71 13.71 7.01
C ILE A 85 -14.23 13.49 7.29
N ALA A 86 -13.44 13.09 6.28
CA ALA A 86 -12.00 12.88 6.44
C ALA A 86 -11.25 14.16 6.85
N LEU A 87 -11.63 15.32 6.31
CA LEU A 87 -11.05 16.62 6.71
C LEU A 87 -11.37 16.95 8.17
N ILE A 88 -12.64 16.79 8.58
CA ILE A 88 -13.07 17.02 9.97
C ILE A 88 -12.32 16.09 10.94
N LEU A 89 -12.18 14.80 10.61
CA LEU A 89 -11.44 13.83 11.43
C LEU A 89 -9.93 14.12 11.46
N THR A 90 -9.39 14.76 10.43
CA THR A 90 -7.99 15.21 10.42
C THR A 90 -7.78 16.39 11.37
N GLU A 91 -8.75 17.30 11.46
CA GLU A 91 -8.74 18.42 12.42
C GLU A 91 -9.02 17.95 13.86
N HIS A 92 -9.82 16.89 14.02
CA HIS A 92 -10.19 16.28 15.30
C HIS A 92 -9.79 14.79 15.38
N PRO A 93 -8.48 14.46 15.46
CA PRO A 93 -8.01 13.07 15.51
C PRO A 93 -8.62 12.25 16.65
N GLU A 94 -9.04 12.89 17.74
CA GLU A 94 -9.68 12.26 18.90
C GLU A 94 -11.06 11.65 18.59
N TRP A 95 -11.71 12.06 17.50
CA TRP A 95 -12.98 11.51 17.05
C TRP A 95 -12.80 10.29 16.14
N ASP A 96 -11.63 10.12 15.54
CA ASP A 96 -11.35 9.00 14.64
C ASP A 96 -10.93 7.75 15.43
N LYS A 97 -11.93 6.92 15.76
CA LYS A 97 -11.69 5.63 16.42
C LYS A 97 -11.24 4.53 15.46
N GLY A 98 -11.24 4.80 14.14
CA GLY A 98 -10.96 3.82 13.09
C GLY A 98 -11.96 2.67 13.02
N SER A 99 -11.82 1.84 11.99
CA SER A 99 -12.55 0.57 11.91
C SER A 99 -11.88 -0.47 12.81
N ARG A 100 -12.68 -1.13 13.66
CA ARG A 100 -12.21 -2.27 14.47
C ARG A 100 -12.75 -3.56 13.88
N ARG A 101 -11.86 -4.52 13.58
CA ARG A 101 -12.28 -5.87 13.18
C ARG A 101 -13.07 -6.49 14.33
N LEU A 102 -14.27 -6.98 14.03
CA LEU A 102 -15.06 -7.72 15.00
C LEU A 102 -14.39 -9.07 15.25
N HIS A 103 -14.02 -9.35 16.50
CA HIS A 103 -13.47 -10.65 16.86
C HIS A 103 -14.58 -11.70 16.80
N LEU A 104 -14.53 -12.55 15.78
CA LEU A 104 -15.46 -13.66 15.58
C LEU A 104 -14.74 -14.96 15.97
N PRO A 105 -15.05 -15.57 17.13
CA PRO A 105 -14.33 -16.74 17.65
C PRO A 105 -14.26 -17.92 16.67
N ALA A 106 -15.28 -18.08 15.81
CA ALA A 106 -15.32 -19.12 14.79
C ALA A 106 -14.26 -18.96 13.68
N LEU A 107 -13.79 -17.73 13.43
CA LEU A 107 -12.75 -17.43 12.44
C LEU A 107 -11.35 -17.31 13.09
N ALA A 108 -11.28 -17.19 14.41
CA ALA A 108 -10.03 -17.03 15.16
C ALA A 108 -9.10 -18.25 15.06
N VAL A 109 -9.67 -19.45 14.85
CA VAL A 109 -8.91 -20.69 14.67
C VAL A 109 -8.19 -20.73 13.31
N ALA A 110 -8.78 -20.11 12.27
CA ALA A 110 -8.14 -19.96 10.96
C ALA A 110 -7.13 -18.79 10.95
N ASP A 111 -7.47 -17.66 11.58
CA ASP A 111 -6.62 -16.46 11.69
C ASP A 111 -5.28 -16.71 12.44
N ALA A 112 -5.18 -17.76 13.26
CA ALA A 112 -3.97 -18.09 14.03
C ALA A 112 -2.86 -18.77 13.19
N ALA A 113 -3.20 -19.35 12.03
CA ALA A 113 -2.26 -20.10 11.19
C ALA A 113 -1.51 -19.23 10.18
N GLU A 114 -2.04 -18.05 9.85
CA GLU A 114 -1.50 -17.16 8.82
C GLU A 114 -1.07 -15.82 9.43
N GLY A 115 0.10 -15.34 9.02
CA GLY A 115 0.78 -14.15 9.55
C GLY A 115 0.08 -12.82 9.22
N HIS A 116 -1.20 -12.68 9.57
CA HIS A 116 -2.08 -11.55 9.28
C HIS A 116 -1.68 -10.22 9.96
N LYS A 117 -0.60 -10.19 10.75
CA LYS A 117 -0.06 -8.94 11.33
C LYS A 117 0.59 -8.02 10.30
N ILE A 118 0.84 -8.49 9.07
CA ILE A 118 1.51 -7.73 8.01
C ILE A 118 0.54 -6.81 7.25
N ASP A 119 -0.78 -7.06 7.30
CA ASP A 119 -1.76 -6.42 6.42
C ASP A 119 -2.16 -4.98 6.80
N HIS A 120 -1.57 -4.42 7.87
CA HIS A 120 -1.90 -3.08 8.38
C HIS A 120 -0.67 -2.24 8.70
N LEU A 121 0.32 -2.26 7.79
CA LEU A 121 1.43 -1.33 7.86
C LEU A 121 0.91 0.10 7.66
N ASN A 122 1.08 0.93 8.68
CA ASN A 122 0.78 2.35 8.63
C ASN A 122 2.07 3.13 8.97
N PRO A 123 2.15 4.42 8.61
CA PRO A 123 3.34 5.21 8.90
C PRO A 123 3.74 5.20 10.38
N THR A 124 2.78 5.08 11.30
CA THR A 124 2.97 5.07 12.75
C THR A 124 3.54 3.77 13.28
N SER A 125 3.25 2.64 12.62
CA SER A 125 3.76 1.30 12.99
C SER A 125 5.12 1.00 12.38
N TRP A 126 5.65 1.88 11.53
CA TRP A 126 6.95 1.72 10.89
C TRP A 126 8.08 2.12 11.86
N ILE A 127 8.91 1.14 12.23
CA ILE A 127 10.00 1.33 13.21
C ILE A 127 11.33 1.74 12.55
N GLY A 128 11.52 1.42 11.26
CA GLY A 128 12.77 1.68 10.54
C GLY A 128 12.99 3.15 10.16
N ASP A 129 14.21 3.49 9.75
CA ASP A 129 14.50 4.82 9.19
C ASP A 129 13.80 5.00 7.83
N VAL A 130 13.09 6.11 7.70
CA VAL A 130 12.36 6.52 6.49
C VAL A 130 12.96 7.78 5.86
N SER A 131 14.09 8.27 6.37
CA SER A 131 14.79 9.42 5.78
C SER A 131 15.32 9.08 4.38
N VAL A 132 15.12 9.99 3.44
CA VAL A 132 15.65 9.83 2.08
C VAL A 132 17.11 10.21 1.96
N ARG A 133 17.63 11.02 2.91
CA ARG A 133 19.00 11.54 2.92
C ARG A 133 20.06 10.45 2.76
N PRO A 134 20.10 9.38 3.59
CA PRO A 134 21.14 8.35 3.51
C PRO A 134 20.98 7.40 2.30
N VAL A 135 19.87 7.47 1.57
CA VAL A 135 19.55 6.47 0.54
C VAL A 135 20.40 6.67 -0.72
N SER A 136 21.19 5.66 -1.09
CA SER A 136 21.86 5.57 -2.39
C SER A 136 21.11 4.60 -3.29
N LEU A 137 20.40 5.12 -4.30
CA LEU A 137 19.60 4.30 -5.23
C LEU A 137 20.44 3.24 -5.95
N LEU A 138 21.65 3.59 -6.38
CA LEU A 138 22.56 2.64 -7.05
C LEU A 138 22.97 1.50 -6.11
N THR A 139 23.31 1.83 -4.86
CA THR A 139 23.68 0.83 -3.85
C THR A 139 22.51 -0.09 -3.54
N CYS A 140 21.30 0.46 -3.35
CA CYS A 140 20.10 -0.33 -3.11
C CYS A 140 19.77 -1.27 -4.28
N TRP A 141 19.89 -0.80 -5.52
CA TRP A 141 19.65 -1.62 -6.70
C TRP A 141 20.64 -2.78 -6.81
N ASN A 142 21.94 -2.48 -6.71
CA ASN A 142 22.98 -3.50 -6.80
C ASN A 142 22.83 -4.53 -5.69
N ARG A 143 22.61 -4.09 -4.44
CA ARG A 143 22.41 -5.03 -3.33
C ARG A 143 21.19 -5.93 -3.52
N GLY A 144 20.08 -5.38 -4.02
CA GLY A 144 18.89 -6.15 -4.33
C GLY A 144 19.11 -7.17 -5.45
N ARG A 145 19.86 -6.79 -6.49
CA ARG A 145 20.28 -7.72 -7.56
C ARG A 145 21.15 -8.84 -7.01
N ASP A 146 22.16 -8.51 -6.22
CA ASP A 146 23.10 -9.51 -5.68
C ASP A 146 22.36 -10.54 -4.81
N LEU A 147 21.42 -10.09 -3.96
CA LEU A 147 20.56 -10.97 -3.16
C LEU A 147 19.65 -11.85 -4.04
N ALA A 148 19.08 -11.30 -5.11
CA ALA A 148 18.25 -12.06 -6.02
C ALA A 148 19.06 -13.11 -6.79
N GLU A 149 20.28 -12.79 -7.20
CA GLU A 149 21.20 -13.72 -7.85
C GLU A 149 21.67 -14.82 -6.90
N GLU A 150 21.89 -14.51 -5.62
CA GLU A 150 22.21 -15.49 -4.58
C GLU A 150 21.05 -16.46 -4.35
N ALA A 151 19.83 -15.96 -4.21
CA ALA A 151 18.62 -16.78 -4.03
C ALA A 151 18.28 -17.67 -5.24
N LEU A 152 18.86 -17.41 -6.41
CA LEU A 152 18.72 -18.25 -7.61
C LEU A 152 19.77 -19.37 -7.69
N ARG A 153 20.82 -19.31 -6.85
CA ARG A 153 21.86 -20.34 -6.78
C ARG A 153 21.54 -21.44 -5.78
N GLU A 154 20.63 -21.18 -4.84
CA GLU A 154 20.00 -22.17 -3.95
C GLU A 154 18.91 -22.96 -4.68
#